data_AF-A0A485JCH6-F1
#
_entry.id   AF-A0A485JCH6-F1
#
_cell.length_a   1.000
_cell.length_b   1.000
_cell.length_c   1.000
_cell.angle_alpha   90.00
_cell.angle_beta   90.00
_cell.angle_gamma   90.00
#
_symmetry.space_group_name_H-M   'P 1'
#
loop_
_entity.id
_entity.type
_entity.pdbx_description
1 polymer ?
#
loop_
_entity_poly.entity_id
_entity_poly.type
_entity_poly.pdbx_seq_one_letter_code
_entity_poly.pdbx_strand_id
1 'polypeptide(L)'
;MALPASTQKVITALAALIQLGPDFRFTTTLETKGNVENGVLKGDLVARFGADPTLKRQDIRNMVATLKKSGVNQIDGNVLIDTSIFRQPR
;
A
#
# COMPACT_ATOMS: atom_id res chain seq x y z
N MET A 1 32.96 -22.13 -2.27
CA MET A 1 31.75 -21.27 -2.14
C MET A 1 32.08 -20.13 -1.20
N ALA A 2 31.58 -18.92 -1.45
CA ALA A 2 31.80 -17.74 -0.61
C ALA A 2 30.46 -17.05 -0.32
N LEU A 3 30.37 -16.31 0.79
CA LEU A 3 29.21 -15.49 1.08
C LEU A 3 29.15 -14.32 0.10
N PRO A 4 28.05 -14.13 -0.66
CA PRO A 4 28.00 -13.12 -1.72
C PRO A 4 27.92 -11.68 -1.18
N ALA A 5 27.55 -11.50 0.09
CA ALA A 5 27.25 -10.21 0.68
C ALA A 5 26.29 -9.40 -0.23
N SER A 6 26.56 -8.11 -0.43
CA SER A 6 25.69 -7.26 -1.26
C SER A 6 25.74 -7.56 -2.76
N THR A 7 26.64 -8.42 -3.25
CA THR A 7 26.61 -8.84 -4.67
C THR A 7 25.34 -9.61 -5.02
N GLN A 8 24.65 -10.17 -4.02
CA GLN A 8 23.31 -10.76 -4.16
C GLN A 8 22.29 -9.81 -4.81
N LYS A 9 22.45 -8.48 -4.62
CA LYS A 9 21.56 -7.47 -5.20
C LYS A 9 21.57 -7.47 -6.73
N VAL A 10 22.66 -7.93 -7.37
CA VAL A 10 22.74 -8.05 -8.83
C VAL A 10 21.76 -9.10 -9.34
N ILE A 11 21.72 -10.26 -8.68
CA ILE A 11 20.77 -11.34 -9.01
C ILE A 11 19.33 -10.86 -8.76
N THR A 12 19.08 -10.19 -7.64
CA THR A 12 17.76 -9.61 -7.33
C THR A 12 17.32 -8.60 -8.38
N ALA A 13 18.20 -7.71 -8.82
CA ALA A 13 17.89 -6.70 -9.83
C ALA A 13 17.56 -7.33 -11.18
N LEU A 14 18.36 -8.30 -11.64
CA LEU A 14 18.12 -9.02 -12.89
C LEU A 14 16.78 -9.77 -12.85
N ALA A 15 16.53 -10.51 -11.77
CA ALA A 15 15.28 -11.26 -11.61
C ALA A 15 14.05 -10.33 -11.56
N ALA A 16 14.16 -9.19 -10.86
CA ALA A 16 13.08 -8.20 -10.79
C ALA A 16 12.76 -7.60 -12.17
N LEU A 17 13.78 -7.23 -12.96
CA LEU A 17 13.57 -6.69 -14.30
C LEU A 17 12.91 -7.70 -15.25
N ILE A 18 13.29 -8.98 -15.18
CA ILE A 18 12.68 -10.04 -15.99
C ILE A 18 11.22 -10.29 -15.57
N GLN A 19 10.95 -10.35 -14.27
CA GLN A 19 9.65 -10.76 -13.74
C GLN A 19 8.62 -9.63 -13.69
N LEU A 20 9.05 -8.41 -13.38
CA LEU A 20 8.17 -7.26 -13.13
C LEU A 20 8.24 -6.22 -14.27
N GLY A 21 9.34 -6.20 -15.03
CA GLY A 21 9.62 -5.16 -16.01
C GLY A 21 10.18 -3.87 -15.39
N PRO A 22 10.78 -2.99 -16.21
CA PRO A 22 11.38 -1.75 -15.74
C PRO A 22 10.36 -0.70 -15.27
N ASP A 23 9.12 -0.79 -15.76
CA ASP A 23 8.06 0.18 -15.48
C ASP A 23 7.18 -0.20 -14.28
N PHE A 24 7.50 -1.31 -13.59
CA PHE A 24 6.77 -1.73 -12.40
C PHE A 24 6.79 -0.62 -11.33
N ARG A 25 5.62 -0.42 -10.70
CA ARG A 25 5.46 0.49 -9.57
C ARG A 25 4.74 -0.21 -8.45
N PHE A 26 5.23 0.01 -7.23
CA PHE A 26 4.49 -0.35 -6.03
C PHE A 26 3.26 0.56 -5.89
N THR A 27 2.20 0.04 -5.29
CA THR A 27 0.92 0.74 -5.17
C THR A 27 0.42 0.67 -3.74
N THR A 28 0.01 1.80 -3.19
CA THR A 28 -0.68 1.88 -1.89
C THR A 28 -2.03 2.57 -2.11
N THR A 29 -3.11 2.00 -1.57
CA THR A 29 -4.47 2.48 -1.79
C THR A 29 -5.22 2.70 -0.48
N LEU A 30 -6.15 3.66 -0.51
CA LEU A 30 -7.24 3.76 0.46
C LEU A 30 -8.53 3.32 -0.23
N GLU A 31 -9.13 2.25 0.25
CA GLU A 31 -10.32 1.62 -0.32
C GLU A 31 -11.48 1.73 0.67
N THR A 32 -12.67 2.08 0.19
CA THR A 32 -13.89 2.12 1.01
C THR A 32 -14.71 0.86 0.78
N LYS A 33 -15.06 0.15 1.85
CA LYS A 33 -15.98 -1.00 1.82
C LYS A 33 -17.30 -0.61 2.47
N GLY A 34 -18.17 0.03 1.71
CA GLY A 34 -19.46 0.52 2.19
C GLY A 34 -19.94 1.71 1.37
N ASN A 35 -21.14 2.20 1.70
CA ASN A 35 -21.71 3.39 1.08
C ASN A 35 -21.37 4.65 1.90
N VAL A 36 -21.26 5.79 1.22
CA VAL A 36 -21.08 7.09 1.88
C VAL A 36 -22.40 7.84 1.87
N GLU A 37 -23.01 8.03 3.04
CA GLU A 37 -24.28 8.71 3.22
C GLU A 37 -24.09 9.93 4.11
N ASN A 38 -24.47 11.12 3.63
CA ASN A 38 -24.29 12.39 4.35
C ASN A 38 -22.84 12.61 4.87
N GLY A 39 -21.86 12.10 4.13
CA GLY A 39 -20.45 12.14 4.48
C GLY A 39 -20.01 11.14 5.55
N VAL A 40 -20.84 10.16 5.90
CA VAL A 40 -20.49 9.04 6.77
C VAL A 40 -20.29 7.79 5.92
N LEU A 41 -19.08 7.21 5.94
CA LEU A 41 -18.83 5.89 5.36
C LEU A 41 -19.45 4.83 6.28
N LYS A 42 -20.51 4.17 5.81
CA LYS A 42 -21.16 3.03 6.48
C LYS A 42 -20.42 1.75 6.14
N GLY A 43 -19.32 1.50 6.85
CA GLY A 43 -18.44 0.35 6.63
C GLY A 43 -16.97 0.68 6.87
N ASP A 44 -16.09 -0.20 6.38
CA ASP A 44 -14.68 -0.15 6.71
C ASP A 44 -13.88 0.70 5.70
N LEU A 45 -12.88 1.41 6.21
CA LEU A 45 -11.81 1.98 5.40
C LEU A 45 -10.60 1.04 5.43
N VAL A 46 -10.12 0.63 4.25
CA VAL A 46 -8.96 -0.25 4.12
C VAL A 46 -7.78 0.55 3.59
N ALA A 47 -6.71 0.62 4.37
CA ALA A 47 -5.40 1.07 3.90
C ALA A 47 -4.60 -0.15 3.44
N ARG A 48 -4.55 -0.37 2.12
CA ARG A 48 -3.83 -1.50 1.52
C ARG A 48 -2.42 -1.06 1.16
N PHE A 49 -1.44 -1.64 1.84
CA PHE A 49 -0.02 -1.37 1.60
C PHE A 49 0.55 -2.38 0.60
N GLY A 50 1.11 -1.90 -0.49
CA GLY A 50 1.70 -2.73 -1.53
C GLY A 50 3.22 -2.81 -1.50
N ALA A 51 3.85 -2.74 -0.32
CA ALA A 51 5.29 -2.88 -0.13
C ALA A 51 6.19 -1.81 -0.79
N ASP A 52 5.67 -0.59 -1.00
CA ASP A 52 6.46 0.51 -1.55
C ASP A 52 7.58 0.95 -0.58
N PRO A 53 8.86 0.74 -0.92
CA PRO A 53 9.98 1.14 -0.07
C PRO A 53 10.21 2.65 -0.06
N THR A 54 9.50 3.41 -0.90
CA THR A 54 9.62 4.86 -1.04
C THR A 54 8.48 5.65 -0.39
N LEU A 55 7.46 4.97 0.15
CA LEU A 55 6.27 5.60 0.76
C LEU A 55 6.64 6.50 1.95
N LYS A 56 6.13 7.73 1.97
CA LYS A 56 6.39 8.73 3.01
C LYS A 56 5.12 9.09 3.77
N ARG A 57 5.32 9.70 4.95
CA ARG A 57 4.24 10.29 5.76
C ARG A 57 3.38 11.29 4.97
N GLN A 58 4.00 12.04 4.06
CA GLN A 58 3.28 13.02 3.24
C GLN A 58 2.34 12.35 2.23
N ASP A 59 2.68 11.18 1.70
CA ASP A 59 1.81 10.45 0.77
C ASP A 59 0.55 9.97 1.49
N ILE A 60 0.69 9.48 2.72
CA ILE A 60 -0.46 9.13 3.58
C ILE A 60 -1.33 10.36 3.84
N ARG A 61 -0.73 11.50 4.19
CA ARG A 61 -1.47 12.75 4.39
C ARG A 61 -2.22 13.18 3.12
N ASN A 62 -1.62 13.02 1.95
CA ASN A 62 -2.23 13.34 0.67
C ASN A 62 -3.41 12.39 0.36
N MET A 63 -3.25 11.09 0.60
CA MET A 63 -4.32 10.10 0.42
C MET A 63 -5.52 10.40 1.33
N VAL A 64 -5.29 10.73 2.60
CA VAL A 64 -6.34 11.14 3.55
C VAL A 64 -7.01 12.44 3.10
N ALA A 65 -6.24 13.41 2.60
CA ALA A 65 -6.80 14.64 2.06
C ALA A 65 -7.70 14.38 0.83
N THR A 66 -7.31 13.44 -0.04
CA THR A 66 -8.13 13.01 -1.18
C THR A 66 -9.41 12.32 -0.71
N LEU A 67 -9.34 11.44 0.29
CA LEU A 67 -10.52 10.79 0.89
C LEU A 67 -11.48 11.81 1.53
N LYS A 68 -10.95 12.83 2.20
CA LYS A 68 -11.77 13.93 2.74
C LYS A 68 -12.44 14.72 1.63
N LYS A 69 -11.72 15.00 0.54
CA LYS A 69 -12.25 15.68 -0.66
C LYS A 69 -13.31 14.85 -1.40
N SER A 70 -13.27 13.52 -1.30
CA SER A 70 -14.32 12.65 -1.85
C SER A 70 -15.60 12.62 -1.00
N GLY A 71 -15.68 13.43 0.07
CA GLY A 71 -16.87 13.62 0.88
C GLY A 71 -16.92 12.77 2.16
N VAL A 72 -15.92 11.93 2.43
CA VAL A 72 -15.89 11.12 3.65
C VAL A 72 -15.44 11.98 4.84
N ASN A 73 -16.35 12.20 5.78
CA ASN A 73 -16.14 12.99 6.98
C ASN A 73 -16.08 12.15 8.26
N GLN A 74 -16.74 11.00 8.26
CA GLN A 74 -16.78 10.05 9.37
C GLN A 74 -16.75 8.62 8.81
N ILE A 75 -16.16 7.70 9.58
CA ILE A 75 -16.15 6.26 9.29
C ILE A 75 -16.95 5.59 10.39
N ASP A 76 -18.03 4.91 10.01
CA ASP A 76 -18.90 4.11 10.88
C ASP A 76 -18.58 2.63 10.62
N GLY A 77 -17.41 2.23 11.12
CA GLY A 77 -16.77 0.94 10.87
C GLY A 77 -15.32 0.97 11.33
N ASN A 78 -14.52 0.05 10.83
CA ASN A 78 -13.12 -0.10 11.20
C ASN A 78 -12.18 0.59 10.21
N VAL A 79 -10.98 0.92 10.70
CA VAL A 79 -9.84 1.26 9.83
C VAL A 79 -8.91 0.06 9.78
N LEU A 80 -8.88 -0.62 8.64
CA LEU A 80 -8.12 -1.84 8.44
C LEU A 80 -6.76 -1.53 7.82
N ILE A 81 -5.70 -2.04 8.45
CA ILE A 81 -4.34 -1.98 7.91
C ILE A 81 -4.05 -3.30 7.20
N ASP A 82 -4.19 -3.30 5.87
CA ASP A 82 -4.02 -4.49 5.06
C ASP A 82 -2.56 -4.61 4.59
N THR A 83 -1.87 -5.60 5.17
CA THR A 83 -0.49 -5.99 4.84
C THR A 83 -0.43 -7.36 4.15
N SER A 84 -1.57 -7.88 3.68
CA SER A 84 -1.70 -9.24 3.15
C SER A 84 -0.87 -9.54 1.89
N ILE A 85 -0.29 -8.51 1.24
CA ILE A 85 0.70 -8.67 0.16
C ILE A 85 1.90 -9.52 0.61
N PHE A 86 2.27 -9.43 1.89
CA PHE A 86 3.30 -10.26 2.50
C PHE A 86 2.75 -11.05 3.68
N ARG A 87 3.28 -12.25 3.87
CA ARG A 87 3.06 -13.04 5.08
C ARG A 87 4.19 -12.81 6.06
N GLN A 88 3.90 -12.94 7.35
CA GLN A 88 4.92 -12.83 8.39
C GLN A 88 6.03 -13.88 8.16
N PRO A 89 7.29 -13.55 8.49
CA PRO A 89 8.36 -14.53 8.54
C PRO A 89 7.97 -15.66 9.50
N ARG A 90 8.26 -16.91 9.10
CA ARG A 90 8.23 -18.06 10.01
C ARG A 90 9.53 -18.14 10.79
#